data_AF-R7ASF2-F1
#
_entry.id   AF-R7ASF2-F1
#
_cell.length_a   1.000
_cell.length_b   1.000
_cell.length_c   1.000
_cell.angle_alpha   90.00
_cell.angle_beta   90.00
_cell.angle_gamma   90.00
#
_symmetry.space_group_name_H-M   'P 1'
#
loop_
_entity.id
_entity.type
_entity.pdbx_description
1 polymer ?
#
loop_
_entity_poly.entity_id
_entity_poly.type
_entity_poly.pdbx_seq_one_letter_code
_entity_poly.pdbx_strand_id
1 'polypeptide(L)'
;MSGVFMFIRGSVKLNGLKTAGGKLRSVVKRNKKNVAAGFMLLLLAGIAYAGPRAVADVANNAAISARELPIYCVDRKDKVVALTFDAAWGNEDTQKILDILDKHNVKVTFFATGGWVEAYPDDVKKIIEAGHAFGNHSENHKFMTRLTDEQKKQELMKVHDKVKALTGYEMCLFRPPYGDYNDAVVKVADSLGYYTIQWSVDSLDWKDYGVDSIVRTVTQHKSLDSGAIILMHNGAKYTADALDSIITSLEEQGYSFVTVAELIHTGKYHMDHTGKQIADE
;
A
#
# COMPACT_ATOMS: atom_id res chain seq x y z
N MET A 1 15.20 51.08 -9.70
CA MET A 1 15.17 51.50 -8.28
C MET A 1 15.95 50.48 -7.49
N SER A 2 17.12 50.90 -7.01
CA SER A 2 18.10 50.08 -6.29
C SER A 2 17.74 50.01 -4.80
N GLY A 3 18.07 48.90 -4.14
CA GLY A 3 17.93 48.75 -2.70
C GLY A 3 18.63 47.50 -2.18
N VAL A 4 19.95 47.60 -1.99
CA VAL A 4 20.86 46.64 -1.34
C VAL A 4 21.15 47.15 0.08
N PHE A 5 21.18 46.27 1.09
CA PHE A 5 21.73 46.51 2.44
C PHE A 5 22.44 45.21 2.85
N MET A 6 23.75 45.02 2.68
CA MET A 6 24.93 45.58 3.35
C MET A 6 25.03 45.27 4.86
N PHE A 7 25.86 44.26 5.14
CA PHE A 7 26.42 43.88 6.44
C PHE A 7 27.39 44.96 6.96
N ILE A 8 27.34 45.25 8.27
CA ILE A 8 28.39 46.01 8.97
C ILE A 8 29.22 45.05 9.82
N ARG A 9 30.50 44.93 9.46
CA ARG A 9 31.58 44.39 10.29
C ARG A 9 32.13 45.51 11.18
N GLY A 10 32.27 45.24 12.47
CA GLY A 10 33.07 46.06 13.38
C GLY A 10 33.99 45.17 14.21
N SER A 11 35.30 45.32 14.02
CA SER A 11 36.36 44.74 14.85
C SER A 11 37.10 45.89 15.52
N VAL A 12 37.40 45.86 16.83
CA VAL A 12 38.61 46.51 17.40
C VAL A 12 38.98 45.89 18.77
N LYS A 13 40.21 45.34 18.78
CA LYS A 13 41.31 45.26 19.77
C LYS A 13 41.07 44.96 21.26
N LEU A 14 41.69 43.86 21.68
CA LEU A 14 42.21 43.58 23.02
C LEU A 14 43.49 44.39 23.29
N ASN A 15 43.55 45.09 24.41
CA ASN A 15 44.79 45.47 25.08
C ASN A 15 44.65 45.21 26.58
N GLY A 16 45.63 44.51 27.14
CA GLY A 16 45.59 43.98 28.50
C GLY A 16 45.79 45.03 29.59
N LEU A 17 45.25 44.71 30.75
CA LEU A 17 45.77 45.18 32.03
C LEU A 17 45.75 44.00 33.01
N LYS A 18 46.95 43.52 33.38
CA LYS A 18 47.17 42.84 34.65
C LYS A 18 47.35 43.93 35.70
N THR A 19 46.66 43.82 36.85
CA THR A 19 47.27 43.75 38.19
C THR A 19 46.21 43.65 39.30
N ALA A 20 46.56 42.84 40.31
CA ALA A 20 46.22 42.93 41.73
C ALA A 20 44.81 42.54 42.23
N GLY A 21 44.73 41.33 42.82
CA GLY A 21 44.43 41.17 44.25
C GLY A 21 42.96 41.16 44.72
N GLY A 22 42.53 40.01 45.26
CA GLY A 22 41.57 39.97 46.39
C GLY A 22 40.16 39.46 46.10
N LYS A 23 39.74 38.42 46.84
CA LYS A 23 38.43 37.73 46.79
C LYS A 23 37.26 38.60 47.25
N LEU A 24 36.06 38.35 46.69
CA LEU A 24 34.82 38.19 47.48
C LEU A 24 33.80 37.27 46.76
N ARG A 25 33.43 36.15 47.39
CA ARG A 25 32.18 35.38 47.11
C ARG A 25 31.04 36.13 47.83
N SER A 26 29.85 36.35 47.29
CA SER A 26 28.70 35.44 47.02
C SER A 26 27.52 36.38 46.64
N VAL A 27 26.43 36.03 45.95
CA VAL A 27 25.31 35.17 46.35
C VAL A 27 24.37 35.06 45.13
N VAL A 28 24.08 33.86 44.61
CA VAL A 28 22.71 33.45 44.18
C VAL A 28 22.66 31.93 44.27
N LYS A 29 22.02 31.41 45.31
CA LYS A 29 21.66 29.98 45.43
C LYS A 29 20.35 29.78 44.66
N ARG A 30 20.42 29.39 43.38
CA ARG A 30 19.23 28.98 42.61
C ARG A 30 18.74 27.61 43.12
N ASN A 31 17.56 27.59 43.72
CA ASN A 31 16.96 26.40 44.29
C ASN A 31 16.43 25.49 43.16
N LYS A 32 17.17 24.41 42.83
CA LYS A 32 16.86 23.50 41.71
C LYS A 32 15.43 22.91 41.76
N LYS A 33 14.84 22.80 42.96
CA LYS A 33 13.46 22.30 43.16
C LYS A 33 12.38 23.20 42.55
N ASN A 34 12.56 24.52 42.57
CA ASN A 34 11.56 25.46 42.06
C ASN A 34 11.55 25.55 40.53
N VAL A 35 12.71 25.32 39.89
CA VAL A 35 12.82 25.25 38.43
C VAL A 35 12.15 23.96 37.92
N ALA A 36 12.39 22.83 38.57
CA ALA A 36 11.76 21.55 38.21
C ALA A 36 10.22 21.58 38.34
N ALA A 37 9.69 22.20 39.39
CA ALA A 37 8.24 22.35 39.59
C ALA A 37 7.57 23.23 38.53
N GLY A 38 8.24 24.30 38.07
CA GLY A 38 7.74 25.17 37.00
C GLY A 38 7.66 24.46 35.64
N PHE A 39 8.63 23.59 35.32
CA PHE A 39 8.59 22.77 34.11
C PHE A 39 7.47 21.72 34.14
N MET A 40 7.21 21.10 35.30
CA MET A 40 6.14 20.12 35.45
C MET A 40 4.74 20.76 35.35
N LEU A 41 4.56 21.99 35.86
CA LEU A 41 3.30 22.73 35.69
C LEU A 41 3.03 23.14 34.24
N LEU A 42 4.07 23.53 33.48
CA LEU A 42 3.94 23.88 32.06
C LEU A 42 3.61 22.65 31.20
N LEU A 43 4.17 21.48 31.52
CA LEU A 43 3.82 20.21 30.87
C LEU A 43 2.36 19.81 31.13
N LEU A 44 1.89 19.94 32.37
CA LEU A 44 0.50 19.65 32.74
C LEU A 44 -0.49 20.64 32.11
N ALA A 45 -0.13 21.93 32.04
CA ALA A 45 -0.94 22.94 31.36
C ALA A 45 -0.99 22.73 29.84
N GLY A 46 0.10 22.28 29.22
CA GLY A 46 0.14 21.93 27.79
C GLY A 46 -0.78 20.76 27.44
N ILE A 47 -0.82 19.72 28.28
CA ILE A 47 -1.74 18.58 28.14
C ILE A 47 -3.20 19.02 28.36
N ALA A 48 -3.46 19.89 29.33
CA ALA A 48 -4.80 20.43 29.58
C ALA A 48 -5.31 21.35 28.47
N TYR A 49 -4.42 22.12 27.81
CA TYR A 49 -4.76 23.04 26.72
C TYR A 49 -5.03 22.32 25.39
N ALA A 50 -4.29 21.24 25.09
CA ALA A 50 -4.52 20.40 23.92
C ALA A 50 -5.88 19.67 23.97
N GLY A 51 -6.44 19.50 25.18
CA GLY A 51 -7.73 18.87 25.41
C GLY A 51 -7.70 17.34 25.20
N PRO A 52 -8.65 16.60 25.80
CA PRO A 52 -8.70 15.13 25.69
C PRO A 52 -8.77 14.62 24.25
N ARG A 53 -9.31 15.44 23.33
CA ARG A 53 -9.43 15.10 21.91
C ARG A 53 -8.09 15.10 21.17
N ALA A 54 -7.24 16.13 21.31
CA ALA A 54 -5.96 16.14 20.61
C ALA A 54 -5.01 15.04 21.13
N VAL A 55 -5.09 14.73 22.43
CA VAL A 55 -4.34 13.59 23.01
C VAL A 55 -4.87 12.26 22.49
N ALA A 56 -6.20 12.11 22.36
CA ALA A 56 -6.81 10.92 21.76
C ALA A 56 -6.51 10.81 20.25
N ASP A 57 -6.47 11.91 19.52
CA ASP A 57 -6.15 11.94 18.08
C ASP A 57 -4.68 11.58 17.83
N VAL A 58 -3.76 12.11 18.65
CA VAL A 58 -2.33 11.74 18.59
C VAL A 58 -2.12 10.28 18.99
N ALA A 59 -2.82 9.80 20.03
CA ALA A 59 -2.72 8.40 20.45
C ALA A 59 -3.34 7.43 19.43
N ASN A 60 -4.46 7.79 18.80
CA ASN A 60 -5.07 7.02 17.72
C ASN A 60 -4.14 7.02 16.49
N ASN A 61 -3.58 8.16 16.10
CA ASN A 61 -2.63 8.23 14.98
C ASN A 61 -1.34 7.44 15.26
N ALA A 62 -0.83 7.43 16.50
CA ALA A 62 0.33 6.63 16.89
C ALA A 62 0.03 5.12 16.96
N ALA A 63 -1.19 4.73 17.35
CA ALA A 63 -1.63 3.33 17.33
C ALA A 63 -1.91 2.84 15.89
N ILE A 64 -2.39 3.73 15.01
CA ILE A 64 -2.58 3.47 13.58
C ILE A 64 -1.23 3.32 12.86
N SER A 65 -0.19 4.06 13.29
CA SER A 65 1.20 3.88 12.85
C SER A 65 1.81 2.51 13.22
N ALA A 66 1.15 1.69 14.04
CA ALA A 66 1.67 0.38 14.48
C ALA A 66 1.05 -0.82 13.75
N ARG A 67 -0.02 -0.63 12.97
CA ARG A 67 -0.68 -1.70 12.22
C ARG A 67 0.01 -1.89 10.87
N GLU A 68 0.27 -3.13 10.50
CA GLU A 68 0.76 -3.42 9.17
C GLU A 68 -0.40 -3.38 8.18
N LEU A 69 -0.29 -2.53 7.16
CA LEU A 69 -1.32 -2.35 6.15
C LEU A 69 -0.87 -2.93 4.81
N PRO A 70 -1.72 -3.70 4.13
CA PRO A 70 -1.50 -4.06 2.74
C PRO A 70 -1.70 -2.83 1.84
N ILE A 71 -1.27 -2.95 0.59
CA ILE A 71 -1.42 -1.91 -0.42
C ILE A 71 -2.82 -1.97 -1.01
N TYR A 72 -3.64 -0.96 -0.73
CA TYR A 72 -4.99 -0.80 -1.31
C TYR A 72 -4.96 -0.01 -2.62
N CYS A 73 -4.11 1.00 -2.69
CA CYS A 73 -3.83 1.82 -3.86
C CYS A 73 -2.45 2.49 -3.72
N VAL A 74 -2.00 3.17 -4.77
CA VAL A 74 -0.68 3.80 -4.82
C VAL A 74 -0.81 5.27 -5.17
N ASP A 75 -0.01 6.13 -4.56
CA ASP A 75 0.08 7.54 -4.91
C ASP A 75 0.83 7.72 -6.23
N ARG A 76 0.08 7.93 -7.31
CA ARG A 76 0.60 8.08 -8.67
C ARG A 76 0.24 9.46 -9.22
N LYS A 77 1.21 10.11 -9.86
CA LYS A 77 1.00 11.42 -10.54
C LYS A 77 0.47 11.23 -11.96
N ASP A 78 0.85 10.13 -12.59
CA ASP A 78 0.38 9.64 -13.88
C ASP A 78 -0.97 8.94 -13.74
N LYS A 79 -1.91 9.20 -14.65
CA LYS A 79 -3.27 8.65 -14.58
C LYS A 79 -3.30 7.16 -14.98
N VAL A 80 -2.84 6.31 -14.07
CA VAL A 80 -2.73 4.85 -14.24
C VAL A 80 -3.63 4.10 -13.25
N VAL A 81 -4.11 2.92 -13.63
CA VAL A 81 -4.80 1.97 -12.74
C VAL A 81 -4.30 0.55 -12.97
N ALA A 82 -4.45 -0.31 -11.96
CA ALA A 82 -4.21 -1.74 -12.09
C ALA A 82 -5.52 -2.52 -12.06
N LEU A 83 -5.85 -3.18 -13.18
CA LEU A 83 -6.92 -4.15 -13.22
C LEU A 83 -6.41 -5.50 -12.74
N THR A 84 -7.16 -6.18 -11.88
CA THR A 84 -6.73 -7.45 -11.27
C THR A 84 -7.85 -8.49 -11.28
N PHE A 85 -7.46 -9.76 -11.38
CA PHE A 85 -8.38 -10.90 -11.38
C PHE A 85 -7.98 -11.91 -10.31
N ASP A 86 -8.88 -12.22 -9.39
CA ASP A 86 -8.72 -13.34 -8.47
C ASP A 86 -9.22 -14.62 -9.15
N ALA A 87 -8.35 -15.63 -9.25
CA ALA A 87 -8.56 -16.89 -9.92
C ALA A 87 -8.53 -18.06 -8.93
N ALA A 88 -9.72 -18.41 -8.43
CA ALA A 88 -9.89 -19.46 -7.43
C ALA A 88 -10.74 -20.65 -7.92
N TRP A 89 -11.60 -20.43 -8.92
CA TRP A 89 -12.46 -21.45 -9.54
C TRP A 89 -12.84 -21.02 -10.96
N GLY A 90 -13.16 -21.98 -11.82
CA GLY A 90 -13.56 -21.74 -13.20
C GLY A 90 -12.41 -21.26 -14.09
N ASN A 91 -12.48 -21.60 -15.36
CA ASN A 91 -11.55 -21.10 -16.38
C ASN A 91 -12.21 -20.81 -17.72
N GLU A 92 -13.53 -21.01 -17.83
CA GLU A 92 -14.32 -20.99 -19.05
C GLU A 92 -14.18 -19.66 -19.80
N ASP A 93 -14.08 -18.56 -19.06
CA ASP A 93 -13.96 -17.20 -19.58
C ASP A 93 -12.50 -16.70 -19.69
N THR A 94 -11.51 -17.48 -19.23
CA THR A 94 -10.11 -17.02 -19.17
C THR A 94 -9.58 -16.65 -20.54
N GLN A 95 -9.82 -17.48 -21.56
CA GLN A 95 -9.38 -17.19 -22.93
C GLN A 95 -10.04 -15.93 -23.48
N LYS A 96 -11.35 -15.76 -23.25
CA LYS A 96 -12.08 -14.56 -23.68
C LYS A 96 -11.56 -13.29 -23.00
N ILE A 97 -11.24 -13.37 -21.71
CA ILE A 97 -10.60 -12.28 -20.97
C ILE A 97 -9.26 -11.92 -21.61
N LEU A 98 -8.40 -12.91 -21.88
CA LEU A 98 -7.10 -12.68 -22.53
C LEU A 98 -7.24 -12.05 -23.91
N ASP A 99 -8.18 -12.50 -24.72
CA ASP A 99 -8.43 -11.95 -26.06
C ASP A 99 -8.87 -10.47 -26.01
N ILE A 100 -9.70 -10.10 -25.02
CA ILE A 100 -10.10 -8.71 -24.80
C ILE A 100 -8.90 -7.88 -24.32
N LEU A 101 -8.10 -8.40 -23.40
CA LEU A 101 -6.91 -7.70 -22.92
C LEU A 101 -5.90 -7.44 -24.04
N ASP A 102 -5.71 -8.41 -24.94
CA ASP A 102 -4.84 -8.26 -26.12
C ASP A 102 -5.39 -7.23 -27.12
N LYS A 103 -6.70 -7.25 -27.38
CA LYS A 103 -7.39 -6.26 -28.22
C LYS A 103 -7.11 -4.82 -27.77
N HIS A 104 -7.06 -4.58 -26.46
CA HIS A 104 -6.77 -3.27 -25.87
C HIS A 104 -5.27 -3.04 -25.59
N ASN A 105 -4.41 -4.02 -25.85
CA ASN A 105 -2.99 -4.00 -25.47
C ASN A 105 -2.76 -3.68 -23.98
N VAL A 106 -3.61 -4.24 -23.11
CA VAL A 106 -3.60 -4.02 -21.66
C VAL A 106 -2.94 -5.20 -20.94
N LYS A 107 -2.05 -4.91 -19.98
CA LYS A 107 -1.50 -5.89 -19.06
C LYS A 107 -2.11 -5.72 -17.66
N VAL A 108 -2.33 -6.84 -16.98
CA VAL A 108 -3.09 -6.94 -15.72
C VAL A 108 -2.38 -7.88 -14.76
N THR A 109 -2.91 -8.01 -13.54
CA THR A 109 -2.40 -8.99 -12.56
C THR A 109 -3.45 -10.05 -12.24
N PHE A 110 -3.09 -11.33 -12.39
CA PHE A 110 -3.91 -12.44 -11.93
C PHE A 110 -3.39 -12.95 -10.59
N PHE A 111 -4.26 -13.07 -9.58
CA PHE A 111 -3.94 -13.71 -8.30
C PHE A 111 -4.59 -15.10 -8.26
N ALA A 112 -3.79 -16.17 -8.34
CA ALA A 112 -4.32 -17.52 -8.46
C ALA A 112 -4.12 -18.37 -7.19
N THR A 113 -5.08 -19.24 -6.92
CA THR A 113 -4.96 -20.23 -5.85
C THR A 113 -4.13 -21.45 -6.31
N GLY A 114 -3.61 -22.21 -5.35
CA GLY A 114 -2.92 -23.46 -5.64
C GLY A 114 -3.77 -24.46 -6.43
N GLY A 115 -5.04 -24.62 -6.06
CA GLY A 115 -5.97 -25.49 -6.77
C GLY A 115 -6.24 -25.05 -8.21
N TRP A 116 -6.33 -23.74 -8.47
CA TRP A 116 -6.52 -23.22 -9.83
C TRP A 116 -5.27 -23.47 -10.70
N VAL A 117 -4.09 -23.23 -10.15
CA VAL A 117 -2.80 -23.48 -10.83
C VAL A 117 -2.64 -24.96 -11.22
N GLU A 118 -3.06 -25.89 -10.36
CA GLU A 118 -3.02 -27.33 -10.65
C GLU A 118 -4.04 -27.76 -11.70
N ALA A 119 -5.24 -27.19 -11.65
CA ALA A 119 -6.32 -27.54 -12.58
C ALA A 119 -6.09 -26.98 -13.99
N TYR A 120 -5.46 -25.81 -14.10
CA TYR A 120 -5.36 -25.05 -15.35
C TYR A 120 -3.91 -24.60 -15.66
N PRO A 121 -2.92 -25.52 -15.70
CA PRO A 121 -1.52 -25.15 -15.86
C PRO A 121 -1.21 -24.49 -17.21
N ASP A 122 -1.97 -24.80 -18.26
CA ASP A 122 -1.78 -24.17 -19.57
C ASP A 122 -2.27 -22.73 -19.58
N ASP A 123 -3.34 -22.40 -18.84
CA ASP A 123 -3.80 -21.03 -18.71
C ASP A 123 -2.82 -20.19 -17.88
N VAL A 124 -2.21 -20.77 -16.83
CA VAL A 124 -1.12 -20.12 -16.08
C VAL A 124 0.03 -19.72 -17.02
N LYS A 125 0.48 -20.65 -17.87
CA LYS A 125 1.56 -20.37 -18.85
C LYS A 125 1.15 -19.27 -19.82
N LYS A 126 -0.04 -19.36 -20.41
CA LYS A 126 -0.54 -18.34 -21.36
C LYS A 126 -0.59 -16.95 -20.74
N ILE A 127 -1.09 -16.85 -19.50
CA ILE A 127 -1.18 -15.57 -18.78
C ILE A 127 0.22 -14.93 -18.65
N ILE A 128 1.20 -15.72 -18.21
CA ILE A 128 2.58 -15.25 -18.01
C ILE A 128 3.27 -14.95 -19.35
N GLU A 129 3.14 -15.83 -20.35
CA GLU A 129 3.71 -15.67 -21.69
C GLU A 129 3.13 -14.45 -22.43
N ALA A 130 1.86 -14.13 -22.19
CA ALA A 130 1.22 -12.92 -22.68
C ALA A 130 1.71 -11.64 -21.97
N GLY A 131 2.60 -11.74 -20.98
CA GLY A 131 3.20 -10.61 -20.27
C GLY A 131 2.32 -10.01 -19.17
N HIS A 132 1.27 -10.71 -18.73
CA HIS A 132 0.55 -10.31 -17.52
C HIS A 132 1.37 -10.67 -16.27
N ALA A 133 1.17 -9.91 -15.19
CA ALA A 133 1.77 -10.26 -13.90
C ALA A 133 0.97 -11.38 -13.23
N PHE A 134 1.66 -12.24 -12.48
CA PHE A 134 1.05 -13.35 -11.76
C PHE A 134 1.35 -13.25 -10.26
N GLY A 135 0.31 -13.38 -9.45
CA GLY A 135 0.31 -13.20 -8.02
C GLY A 135 -0.26 -14.40 -7.29
N ASN A 136 0.05 -14.46 -6.01
CA ASN A 136 -0.31 -15.55 -5.11
C ASN A 136 -1.65 -15.26 -4.43
N HIS A 137 -2.59 -16.19 -4.47
CA HIS A 137 -3.88 -16.10 -3.78
C HIS A 137 -4.09 -17.21 -2.73
N SER A 138 -2.99 -17.64 -2.10
CA SER A 138 -2.87 -18.79 -1.20
C SER A 138 -3.12 -20.15 -1.86
N GLU A 139 -2.63 -21.20 -1.22
CA GLU A 139 -2.84 -22.58 -1.67
C GLU A 139 -4.32 -23.00 -1.65
N ASN A 140 -5.00 -22.81 -0.50
CA ASN A 140 -6.31 -23.42 -0.23
C ASN A 140 -7.44 -22.40 0.01
N HIS A 141 -7.19 -21.12 -0.26
CA HIS A 141 -8.21 -20.06 -0.13
C HIS A 141 -8.85 -19.98 1.28
N LYS A 142 -8.01 -20.12 2.32
CA LYS A 142 -8.46 -20.08 3.73
C LYS A 142 -8.47 -18.64 4.26
N PHE A 143 -9.23 -18.42 5.34
CA PHE A 143 -9.08 -17.21 6.18
C PHE A 143 -7.71 -17.21 6.84
N MET A 144 -6.78 -16.42 6.30
CA MET A 144 -5.37 -16.39 6.70
C MET A 144 -5.18 -15.95 8.15
N THR A 145 -6.09 -15.16 8.71
CA THR A 145 -6.05 -14.72 10.12
C THR A 145 -6.26 -15.85 11.11
N ARG A 146 -6.83 -16.98 10.67
CA ARG A 146 -7.11 -18.16 11.51
C ARG A 146 -5.97 -19.18 11.54
N LEU A 147 -4.90 -18.92 10.78
CA LEU A 147 -3.77 -19.83 10.63
C LEU A 147 -2.62 -19.45 11.55
N THR A 148 -1.82 -20.42 11.98
CA THR A 148 -0.51 -20.15 12.60
C THR A 148 0.45 -19.57 11.56
N ASP A 149 1.53 -18.91 11.99
CA ASP A 149 2.48 -18.31 11.04
C ASP A 149 3.14 -19.34 10.14
N GLU A 150 3.40 -20.54 10.64
CA GLU A 150 3.91 -21.65 9.84
C GLU A 150 2.88 -22.11 8.78
N GLN A 151 1.60 -22.19 9.14
CA GLN A 151 0.55 -22.50 8.19
C GLN A 151 0.40 -21.39 7.13
N LYS A 152 0.51 -20.12 7.50
CA LYS A 152 0.52 -19.00 6.54
C LYS A 152 1.67 -19.15 5.54
N LYS A 153 2.89 -19.44 6.03
CA LYS A 153 4.05 -19.69 5.14
C LYS A 153 3.80 -20.84 4.18
N GLN A 154 3.22 -21.94 4.66
CA GLN A 154 2.87 -23.08 3.80
C GLN A 154 1.82 -22.72 2.74
N GLU A 155 0.81 -21.93 3.09
CA GLU A 155 -0.20 -21.48 2.14
C GLU A 155 0.41 -20.58 1.05
N LEU A 156 1.43 -19.77 1.35
CA LEU A 156 2.12 -18.95 0.35
C LEU A 156 3.11 -19.77 -0.49
N MET A 157 3.97 -20.57 0.15
CA MET A 157 5.09 -21.21 -0.54
C MET A 157 4.68 -22.40 -1.39
N LYS A 158 3.62 -23.15 -1.03
CA LYS A 158 3.19 -24.30 -1.84
C LYS A 158 2.73 -23.89 -3.24
N VAL A 159 1.89 -22.87 -3.35
CA VAL A 159 1.46 -22.35 -4.67
C VAL A 159 2.62 -21.66 -5.39
N HIS A 160 3.51 -20.98 -4.66
CA HIS A 160 4.73 -20.41 -5.23
C HIS A 160 5.59 -21.46 -5.92
N ASP A 161 5.91 -22.55 -5.23
CA ASP A 161 6.75 -23.61 -5.76
C ASP A 161 6.12 -24.29 -6.98
N LYS A 162 4.79 -24.44 -7.01
CA LYS A 162 4.06 -24.96 -8.18
C LYS A 162 4.23 -24.05 -9.40
N VAL A 163 3.96 -22.74 -9.25
CA VAL A 163 4.07 -21.77 -10.35
C VAL A 163 5.51 -21.68 -10.85
N LYS A 164 6.47 -21.61 -9.92
CA LYS A 164 7.90 -21.58 -10.25
C LYS A 164 8.36 -22.84 -10.96
N ALA A 165 7.94 -24.03 -10.53
CA ALA A 165 8.25 -25.27 -11.21
C ALA A 165 7.62 -25.35 -12.61
N LEU A 166 6.41 -24.80 -12.77
CA LEU A 166 5.67 -24.82 -14.03
C LEU A 166 6.21 -23.85 -15.08
N THR A 167 6.70 -22.68 -14.65
CA THR A 167 6.95 -21.54 -15.55
C THR A 167 8.30 -20.84 -15.35
N GLY A 168 8.98 -21.11 -14.24
CA GLY A 168 10.16 -20.35 -13.81
C GLY A 168 9.83 -18.96 -13.23
N TYR A 169 8.55 -18.58 -13.16
CA TYR A 169 8.12 -17.28 -12.66
C TYR A 169 8.22 -17.18 -11.13
N GLU A 170 8.83 -16.10 -10.65
CA GLU A 170 8.99 -15.79 -9.22
C GLU A 170 7.92 -14.79 -8.80
N MET A 171 6.90 -15.25 -8.08
CA MET A 171 5.84 -14.37 -7.60
C MET A 171 6.33 -13.52 -6.41
N CYS A 172 5.99 -12.23 -6.43
CA CYS A 172 6.27 -11.29 -5.34
C CYS A 172 5.02 -10.52 -4.86
N LEU A 173 3.84 -10.84 -5.39
CA LEU A 173 2.57 -10.23 -5.00
C LEU A 173 1.68 -11.27 -4.35
N PHE A 174 1.09 -10.95 -3.20
CA PHE A 174 0.16 -11.81 -2.48
C PHE A 174 -1.13 -11.06 -2.17
N ARG A 175 -2.27 -11.63 -2.53
CA ARG A 175 -3.58 -11.14 -2.09
C ARG A 175 -4.21 -12.15 -1.15
N PRO A 176 -4.51 -11.79 0.11
CA PRO A 176 -5.15 -12.71 1.03
C PRO A 176 -6.60 -12.99 0.60
N PRO A 177 -7.05 -14.27 0.61
CA PRO A 177 -8.43 -14.63 0.36
C PRO A 177 -9.42 -13.83 1.20
N TYR A 178 -10.56 -13.48 0.60
CA TYR A 178 -11.63 -12.69 1.25
C TYR A 178 -11.21 -11.29 1.73
N GLY A 179 -10.00 -10.84 1.38
CA GLY A 179 -9.39 -9.66 1.99
C GLY A 179 -9.09 -9.83 3.47
N ASP A 180 -9.00 -11.07 3.98
CA ASP A 180 -8.79 -11.38 5.40
C ASP A 180 -7.32 -11.26 5.82
N TYR A 181 -7.00 -10.24 6.62
CA TYR A 181 -5.65 -10.02 7.11
C TYR A 181 -5.60 -9.43 8.52
N ASN A 182 -4.44 -9.61 9.15
CA ASN A 182 -3.97 -8.91 10.33
C ASN A 182 -2.45 -8.71 10.20
N ASP A 183 -1.82 -8.08 11.19
CA ASP A 183 -0.37 -7.80 11.14
C ASP A 183 0.47 -9.06 10.92
N ALA A 184 0.06 -10.20 11.47
CA ALA A 184 0.78 -11.46 11.29
C ALA A 184 0.73 -11.94 9.84
N VAL A 185 -0.39 -11.76 9.13
CA VAL A 185 -0.48 -12.09 7.70
C VAL A 185 0.48 -11.23 6.87
N VAL A 186 0.47 -9.91 7.09
CA VAL A 186 1.33 -8.98 6.34
C VAL A 186 2.81 -9.25 6.64
N LYS A 187 3.19 -9.40 7.92
CA LYS A 187 4.58 -9.70 8.32
C LYS A 187 5.08 -11.02 7.77
N VAL A 188 4.25 -12.06 7.75
CA VAL A 188 4.66 -13.36 7.20
C VAL A 188 4.88 -13.24 5.69
N ALA A 189 3.97 -12.57 4.97
CA ALA A 189 4.14 -12.34 3.53
C ALA A 189 5.42 -11.54 3.24
N ASP A 190 5.64 -10.43 3.94
CA ASP A 190 6.83 -9.59 3.81
C ASP A 190 8.12 -10.37 4.09
N SER A 191 8.14 -11.21 5.14
CA SER A 191 9.30 -12.06 5.47
C SER A 191 9.66 -13.09 4.38
N LEU A 192 8.73 -13.36 3.46
CA LEU A 192 8.91 -14.23 2.31
C LEU A 192 9.16 -13.44 1.01
N GLY A 193 9.30 -12.12 1.08
CA GLY A 193 9.53 -11.25 -0.07
C GLY A 193 8.27 -10.87 -0.85
N TYR A 194 7.08 -10.99 -0.24
CA TYR A 194 5.82 -10.61 -0.87
C TYR A 194 5.31 -9.25 -0.43
N TYR A 195 4.84 -8.48 -1.41
CA TYR A 195 3.96 -7.35 -1.18
C TYR A 195 2.52 -7.84 -0.99
N THR A 196 1.89 -7.46 0.12
CA THR A 196 0.49 -7.81 0.37
C THR A 196 -0.43 -6.78 -0.29
N ILE A 197 -1.31 -7.23 -1.18
CA ILE A 197 -2.14 -6.40 -2.06
C ILE A 197 -3.63 -6.59 -1.72
N GLN A 198 -4.36 -5.48 -1.66
CA GLN A 198 -5.82 -5.44 -1.57
C GLN A 198 -6.38 -4.74 -2.83
N TRP A 199 -7.46 -3.99 -2.69
CA TRP A 199 -8.08 -3.22 -3.77
C TRP A 199 -8.78 -1.98 -3.21
N SER A 200 -8.74 -0.87 -3.95
CA SER A 200 -9.50 0.33 -3.63
C SER A 200 -10.86 0.37 -4.32
N VAL A 201 -11.03 -0.38 -5.40
CA VAL A 201 -12.26 -0.50 -6.20
C VAL A 201 -12.67 -1.97 -6.28
N ASP A 202 -13.86 -2.28 -5.77
CA ASP A 202 -14.47 -3.63 -5.88
C ASP A 202 -15.54 -3.61 -6.97
N SER A 203 -15.41 -4.47 -7.97
CA SER A 203 -16.39 -4.55 -9.07
C SER A 203 -17.72 -5.18 -8.64
N LEU A 204 -17.73 -5.94 -7.53
CA LEU A 204 -18.87 -6.73 -7.06
C LEU A 204 -19.39 -7.72 -8.12
N ASP A 205 -18.54 -8.14 -9.04
CA ASP A 205 -18.89 -9.07 -10.13
C ASP A 205 -19.42 -10.42 -9.65
N TRP A 206 -18.93 -10.90 -8.51
CA TRP A 206 -19.39 -12.11 -7.80
C TRP A 206 -20.86 -12.05 -7.30
N LYS A 207 -21.52 -10.88 -7.35
CA LYS A 207 -22.94 -10.71 -6.95
C LYS A 207 -23.95 -11.03 -8.05
N ASP A 208 -23.51 -11.26 -9.29
CA ASP A 208 -24.37 -11.54 -10.45
C ASP A 208 -25.42 -10.46 -10.77
N TYR A 209 -25.10 -9.17 -10.51
CA TYR A 209 -26.00 -8.05 -10.80
C TYR A 209 -26.05 -7.63 -12.29
N GLY A 210 -25.38 -8.38 -13.17
CA GLY A 210 -25.35 -8.14 -14.61
C GLY A 210 -24.27 -7.15 -15.06
N VAL A 211 -24.03 -7.16 -16.37
CA VAL A 211 -22.93 -6.43 -17.05
C VAL A 211 -22.93 -4.94 -16.72
N ASP A 212 -24.04 -4.24 -16.94
CA ASP A 212 -24.14 -2.79 -16.72
C ASP A 212 -23.88 -2.39 -15.26
N SER A 213 -24.20 -3.28 -14.31
CA SER A 213 -23.92 -3.04 -12.90
C SER A 213 -22.42 -3.07 -12.62
N ILE A 214 -21.70 -4.04 -13.18
CA ILE A 214 -20.25 -4.16 -13.01
C ILE A 214 -19.55 -2.96 -13.66
N VAL A 215 -19.90 -2.65 -14.92
CA VAL A 215 -19.34 -1.51 -15.66
C VAL A 215 -19.50 -0.21 -14.87
N ARG A 216 -20.72 0.10 -14.42
CA ARG A 216 -21.00 1.32 -13.65
C ARG A 216 -20.28 1.32 -12.30
N THR A 217 -20.26 0.17 -11.61
CA THR A 217 -19.62 0.06 -10.28
C THR A 217 -18.13 0.37 -10.36
N VAL A 218 -17.44 -0.15 -11.38
CA VAL A 218 -16.01 0.10 -11.58
C VAL A 218 -15.76 1.53 -12.07
N THR A 219 -16.40 1.93 -13.18
CA THR A 219 -16.10 3.18 -13.90
C THR A 219 -16.55 4.45 -13.18
N GLN A 220 -17.43 4.32 -12.17
CA GLN A 220 -17.94 5.43 -11.37
C GLN A 220 -17.63 5.25 -9.88
N HIS A 221 -16.71 4.35 -9.53
CA HIS A 221 -16.37 4.09 -8.13
C HIS A 221 -15.77 5.34 -7.49
N LYS A 222 -16.19 5.67 -6.26
CA LYS A 222 -15.68 6.85 -5.53
C LYS A 222 -14.17 6.82 -5.24
N SER A 223 -13.59 5.62 -5.24
CA SER A 223 -12.14 5.39 -5.03
C SER A 223 -11.39 5.14 -6.34
N LEU A 224 -12.05 5.30 -7.49
CA LEU A 224 -11.39 5.25 -8.79
C LEU A 224 -10.61 6.57 -8.97
N ASP A 225 -9.30 6.47 -8.77
CA ASP A 225 -8.35 7.56 -8.93
C ASP A 225 -7.03 6.99 -9.45
N SER A 226 -6.09 7.87 -9.74
CA SER A 226 -4.72 7.53 -10.07
C SER A 226 -4.11 6.57 -9.04
N GLY A 227 -3.63 5.44 -9.54
CA GLY A 227 -3.08 4.33 -8.77
C GLY A 227 -4.09 3.44 -8.05
N ALA A 228 -5.37 3.47 -8.46
CA ALA A 228 -6.36 2.51 -7.99
C ALA A 228 -6.03 1.07 -8.42
N ILE A 229 -6.35 0.13 -7.53
CA ILE A 229 -6.31 -1.31 -7.80
C ILE A 229 -7.76 -1.82 -7.83
N ILE A 230 -8.15 -2.42 -8.95
CA ILE A 230 -9.53 -2.84 -9.24
C ILE A 230 -9.62 -4.37 -9.09
N LEU A 231 -10.50 -4.86 -8.23
CA LEU A 231 -10.78 -6.28 -8.05
C LEU A 231 -11.88 -6.77 -9.00
N MET A 232 -11.56 -7.83 -9.74
CA MET A 232 -12.48 -8.67 -10.50
C MET A 232 -12.14 -10.15 -10.27
N HIS A 233 -12.96 -11.06 -10.79
CA HIS A 233 -12.78 -12.51 -10.72
C HIS A 233 -12.90 -13.11 -12.12
N ASN A 234 -11.95 -13.98 -12.50
CA ASN A 234 -11.94 -14.57 -13.85
C ASN A 234 -13.14 -15.50 -14.10
N GLY A 235 -13.65 -16.15 -13.05
CA GLY A 235 -14.76 -17.11 -13.11
C GLY A 235 -16.13 -16.52 -12.75
N ALA A 236 -16.26 -15.19 -12.64
CA ALA A 236 -17.55 -14.56 -12.37
C ALA A 236 -18.36 -14.38 -13.66
N LYS A 237 -19.65 -14.73 -13.58
CA LYS A 237 -20.56 -14.94 -14.72
C LYS A 237 -20.58 -13.83 -15.77
N TYR A 238 -20.45 -12.57 -15.34
CA TYR A 238 -20.60 -11.40 -16.21
C TYR A 238 -19.29 -10.62 -16.41
N THR A 239 -18.17 -11.10 -15.85
CA THR A 239 -16.90 -10.37 -15.87
C THR A 239 -16.36 -10.23 -17.29
N ALA A 240 -16.29 -11.33 -18.04
CA ALA A 240 -15.78 -11.29 -19.42
C ALA A 240 -16.68 -10.47 -20.36
N ASP A 241 -17.99 -10.41 -20.09
CA ASP A 241 -18.93 -9.59 -20.87
C ASP A 241 -18.79 -8.10 -20.55
N ALA A 242 -18.45 -7.74 -19.31
CA ALA A 242 -18.27 -6.35 -18.88
C ALA A 242 -16.90 -5.77 -19.24
N LEU A 243 -15.89 -6.62 -19.40
CA LEU A 243 -14.48 -6.23 -19.47
C LEU A 243 -14.18 -5.23 -20.60
N ASP A 244 -14.68 -5.46 -21.82
CA ASP A 244 -14.44 -4.58 -22.97
C ASP A 244 -14.94 -3.16 -22.72
N SER A 245 -16.15 -3.03 -22.16
CA SER A 245 -16.76 -1.75 -21.81
C SER A 245 -16.06 -1.06 -20.64
N ILE A 246 -15.56 -1.82 -19.66
CA ILE A 246 -14.78 -1.28 -18.54
C ILE A 246 -13.49 -0.65 -19.06
N ILE A 247 -12.72 -1.40 -19.86
CA ILE A 247 -11.44 -0.92 -20.39
C ILE A 247 -11.67 0.32 -21.24
N THR A 248 -12.56 0.24 -22.23
CA THR A 248 -12.90 1.36 -23.11
C THR A 248 -13.30 2.61 -22.31
N SER A 249 -14.18 2.47 -21.32
CA SER A 249 -14.63 3.61 -20.52
C SER A 249 -13.50 4.23 -19.68
N LEU A 250 -12.61 3.42 -19.12
CA LEU A 250 -11.47 3.93 -18.35
C LEU A 250 -10.44 4.63 -19.25
N GLU A 251 -10.20 4.11 -20.46
CA GLU A 251 -9.36 4.79 -21.47
C GLU A 251 -9.96 6.12 -21.93
N GLU A 252 -11.28 6.17 -22.18
CA GLU A 252 -12.00 7.42 -22.49
C GLU A 252 -11.93 8.44 -21.34
N GLN A 253 -11.88 7.96 -20.09
CA GLN A 253 -11.63 8.80 -18.93
C GLN A 253 -10.16 9.23 -18.81
N GLY A 254 -9.26 8.71 -19.65
CA GLY A 254 -7.83 9.05 -19.71
C GLY A 254 -6.94 8.21 -18.80
N TYR A 255 -7.44 7.06 -18.30
CA TYR A 255 -6.61 6.10 -17.59
C TYR A 255 -5.81 5.25 -18.57
N SER A 256 -4.58 4.91 -18.16
CA SER A 256 -3.80 3.83 -18.76
C SER A 256 -3.66 2.69 -17.76
N PHE A 257 -3.33 1.49 -18.26
CA PHE A 257 -3.28 0.29 -17.45
C PHE A 257 -1.85 -0.17 -17.22
N VAL A 258 -1.58 -0.57 -15.98
CA VAL A 258 -0.33 -1.18 -15.57
C VAL A 258 -0.63 -2.43 -14.75
N THR A 259 0.30 -3.37 -14.69
CA THR A 259 0.23 -4.45 -13.70
C THR A 259 0.44 -3.88 -12.30
N VAL A 260 0.01 -4.62 -11.27
CA VAL A 260 0.29 -4.23 -9.87
C VAL A 260 1.79 -4.14 -9.61
N ALA A 261 2.60 -5.01 -10.22
CA ALA A 261 4.05 -4.99 -10.07
C ALA A 261 4.70 -3.70 -10.59
N GLU A 262 4.15 -3.12 -11.66
CA GLU A 262 4.58 -1.82 -12.21
C GLU A 262 3.97 -0.62 -11.46
N LEU A 263 2.81 -0.84 -10.83
CA LEU A 263 2.09 0.18 -10.08
C LEU A 263 2.78 0.51 -8.75
N ILE A 264 3.15 -0.51 -7.99
CA ILE A 264 3.67 -0.35 -6.62
C ILE A 264 5.08 0.21 -6.57
N HIS A 265 5.40 0.86 -5.46
CA HIS A 265 6.77 1.26 -5.13
C HIS A 265 7.51 0.10 -4.46
N THR A 266 8.64 -0.31 -5.04
CA THR A 266 9.51 -1.35 -4.48
C THR A 266 10.74 -0.78 -3.75
N GLY A 267 10.96 0.53 -3.86
CA GLY A 267 11.98 1.28 -3.12
C GLY A 267 11.54 1.64 -1.70
N LYS A 268 11.99 2.80 -1.20
CA LYS A 268 11.50 3.34 0.07
C LYS A 268 10.11 3.94 -0.12
N TYR A 269 9.19 3.57 0.76
CA TYR A 269 7.83 4.08 0.79
C TYR A 269 7.29 4.00 2.21
N HIS A 270 6.21 4.75 2.45
CA HIS A 270 5.37 4.58 3.63
C HIS A 270 3.91 4.35 3.21
N MET A 271 3.12 3.81 4.14
CA MET A 271 1.67 3.67 3.98
C MET A 271 0.97 4.76 4.76
N ASP A 272 -0.08 5.36 4.20
CA ASP A 272 -1.00 6.17 5.00
C ASP A 272 -1.98 5.27 5.79
N HIS A 273 -2.80 5.90 6.65
CA HIS A 273 -3.79 5.19 7.48
C HIS A 273 -4.89 4.45 6.69
N THR A 274 -5.02 4.71 5.39
CA THR A 274 -5.99 4.04 4.50
C THR A 274 -5.38 2.87 3.74
N GLY A 275 -4.06 2.67 3.85
CA GLY A 275 -3.33 1.69 3.07
C GLY A 275 -2.99 2.19 1.65
N LYS A 276 -2.92 3.50 1.44
CA LYS A 276 -2.33 4.09 0.24
C LYS A 276 -0.80 4.08 0.36
N GLN A 277 -0.13 3.53 -0.64
CA GLN A 277 1.33 3.50 -0.71
C GLN A 277 1.87 4.81 -1.28
N ILE A 278 2.84 5.43 -0.60
CA ILE A 278 3.43 6.72 -0.97
C ILE A 278 4.95 6.57 -1.02
N ALA A 279 5.57 6.89 -2.16
CA ALA A 279 7.03 6.86 -2.29
C ALA A 279 7.70 7.87 -1.35
N ASP A 280 8.79 7.45 -0.71
CA ASP A 280 9.68 8.37 0.00
C ASP A 280 10.66 8.99 -1.01
N GLU A 281 10.75 10.31 -1.03
CA GLU A 281 11.72 11.06 -1.86
C GLU A 281 13.19 10.80 -1.44
#